data_AF-A0A9X3IXC9-F1
#
_entry.id   AF-A0A9X3IXC9-F1
#
_cell.length_a   1.000
_cell.length_b   1.000
_cell.length_c   1.000
_cell.angle_alpha   90.00
_cell.angle_beta   90.00
_cell.angle_gamma   90.00
#
_symmetry.space_group_name_H-M   'P 1'
#
loop_
_entity.id
_entity.type
_entity.pdbx_description
1 polymer ?
#
loop_
_entity_poly.entity_id
_entity_poly.type
_entity_poly.pdbx_seq_one_letter_code
_entity_poly.pdbx_strand_id
1 'polypeptide(L)'
;MVLRPGQTTVPLTPDSGPPPGYLALGVEHILGGADHLLFVAGLTLLVRPALRLAGALTAFTAAHSLTLALAALGLLALPQPPVEACIAVSLILLARALARDERPSAGAAWRLAGACGLLHGLGFAGALAEIGLPPGAAVPALLAFNAGVELGQLLAAVVVLALAALARAALAVLPARVRAPLRALPALALGAVAVAWTLGRVLAFWSPA
;
A
#
# COMPACT_ATOMS: atom_id res chain seq x y z
N MET A 1 -19.36 -24.44 10.50
CA MET A 1 -18.27 -25.42 10.59
C MET A 1 -18.10 -25.77 12.06
N VAL A 2 -18.59 -26.92 12.51
CA VAL A 2 -18.64 -27.28 13.93
C VAL A 2 -17.46 -28.20 14.24
N LEU A 3 -16.56 -27.76 15.12
CA LEU A 3 -15.41 -28.54 15.58
C LEU A 3 -15.84 -29.50 16.71
N ARG A 4 -15.45 -30.76 16.63
CA ARG A 4 -15.56 -31.72 17.75
C ARG A 4 -14.23 -31.77 18.53
N PRO A 5 -14.26 -31.95 19.86
CA PRO A 5 -13.03 -32.06 20.66
C PRO A 5 -12.26 -33.35 20.31
N GLY A 6 -10.97 -33.24 19.99
CA GLY A 6 -10.07 -34.38 19.78
C GLY A 6 -9.36 -34.48 18.42
N GLN A 7 -9.59 -33.56 17.49
CA GLN A 7 -8.84 -33.50 16.22
C GLN A 7 -7.75 -32.44 16.29
N THR A 8 -6.47 -32.85 16.23
CA THR A 8 -5.29 -31.96 16.21
C THR A 8 -4.79 -31.64 14.80
N THR A 9 -5.34 -32.27 13.76
CA THR A 9 -5.00 -31.99 12.37
C THR A 9 -6.24 -32.07 11.49
N VAL A 10 -6.49 -31.00 10.73
CA VAL A 10 -7.48 -30.99 9.64
C VAL A 10 -6.76 -31.45 8.37
N PRO A 11 -7.15 -32.56 7.73
CA PRO A 11 -6.57 -32.96 6.46
C PRO A 11 -7.01 -31.95 5.39
N LEU A 12 -6.07 -31.16 4.90
CA LEU A 12 -6.30 -30.32 3.73
C LEU A 12 -6.20 -31.22 2.49
N THR A 13 -7.34 -31.50 1.86
CA THR A 13 -7.37 -32.17 0.56
C THR A 13 -6.63 -31.34 -0.50
N PRO A 14 -5.85 -31.94 -1.43
CA PRO A 14 -5.03 -31.23 -2.40
C PRO A 14 -5.78 -30.38 -3.45
N ASP A 15 -7.11 -30.37 -3.44
CA ASP A 15 -7.94 -29.74 -4.49
C ASP A 15 -8.43 -28.32 -4.19
N SER A 16 -8.00 -27.70 -3.08
CA SER A 16 -8.27 -26.28 -2.87
C SER A 16 -7.13 -25.46 -3.43
N GLY A 17 -7.42 -24.60 -4.41
CA GLY A 17 -6.58 -23.45 -4.75
C GLY A 17 -6.23 -22.61 -3.51
N PRO A 18 -5.49 -21.50 -3.66
CA PRO A 18 -5.07 -20.73 -2.50
C PRO A 18 -6.27 -20.40 -1.62
N PRO A 19 -6.18 -20.63 -0.30
CA PRO A 19 -7.37 -20.53 0.52
C PRO A 19 -7.88 -19.09 0.45
N PRO A 20 -9.21 -18.88 0.35
CA PRO A 20 -9.83 -17.55 0.29
C PRO A 20 -9.35 -16.60 1.39
N GLY A 21 -8.75 -17.11 2.46
CA GLY A 21 -8.05 -16.35 3.50
C GLY A 21 -6.91 -15.47 2.98
N TYR A 22 -6.08 -15.89 2.02
CA TYR A 22 -4.97 -15.02 1.56
C TYR A 22 -5.46 -13.81 0.78
N LEU A 23 -6.58 -13.94 0.05
CA LEU A 23 -7.20 -12.79 -0.60
C LEU A 23 -7.70 -11.77 0.43
N ALA A 24 -8.38 -12.24 1.49
CA ALA A 24 -8.80 -11.37 2.58
C ALA A 24 -7.60 -10.72 3.29
N LEU A 25 -6.53 -11.48 3.56
CA LEU A 25 -5.29 -10.96 4.12
C LEU A 25 -4.66 -9.88 3.26
N GLY A 26 -4.70 -10.01 1.93
CA GLY A 26 -4.21 -8.97 1.01
C GLY A 26 -5.02 -7.68 1.08
N VAL A 27 -6.35 -7.80 1.17
CA VAL A 27 -7.24 -6.64 1.35
C VAL A 27 -6.98 -5.98 2.72
N GLU A 28 -6.94 -6.77 3.78
CA GLU A 28 -6.69 -6.32 5.15
C GLU A 28 -5.32 -5.68 5.30
N HIS A 29 -4.30 -6.20 4.62
CA HIS A 29 -2.97 -5.60 4.59
C HIS A 29 -3.00 -4.16 4.07
N ILE A 30 -3.71 -3.90 2.97
CA ILE A 30 -3.83 -2.56 2.41
C ILE A 30 -4.71 -1.65 3.26
N LEU A 31 -5.84 -2.15 3.75
CA LEU A 31 -6.78 -1.33 4.53
C LEU A 31 -6.30 -1.08 5.97
N GLY A 32 -5.48 -1.97 6.52
CA GLY A 32 -4.83 -1.81 7.82
C GLY A 32 -3.50 -1.05 7.75
N GLY A 33 -2.85 -1.03 6.59
CA GLY A 33 -1.59 -0.33 6.35
C GLY A 33 -1.79 1.18 6.15
N ALA A 34 -1.51 1.97 7.18
CA ALA A 34 -1.65 3.43 7.09
C ALA A 34 -0.72 4.06 6.04
N ASP A 35 0.46 3.50 5.82
CA ASP A 35 1.40 3.86 4.75
C ASP A 35 0.81 3.61 3.36
N HIS A 36 0.17 2.44 3.17
CA HIS A 36 -0.51 2.09 1.92
C HIS A 36 -1.70 3.02 1.64
N LEU A 37 -2.54 3.28 2.64
CA LEU A 37 -3.67 4.20 2.48
C LEU A 37 -3.22 5.62 2.12
N LEU A 38 -2.15 6.13 2.77
CA LEU A 38 -1.59 7.45 2.45
C LEU A 38 -0.96 7.48 1.06
N PHE A 39 -0.27 6.41 0.66
CA PHE A 39 0.28 6.26 -0.69
C PHE A 39 -0.83 6.27 -1.74
N VAL A 40 -1.85 5.42 -1.59
CA VAL A 40 -2.99 5.34 -2.51
C VAL A 40 -3.74 6.68 -2.56
N ALA A 41 -3.97 7.33 -1.42
CA ALA A 41 -4.61 8.63 -1.37
C ALA A 41 -3.81 9.70 -2.14
N GLY A 42 -2.51 9.82 -1.86
CA GLY A 42 -1.63 10.77 -2.55
C GLY A 42 -1.57 10.52 -4.06
N LEU A 43 -1.43 9.25 -4.47
CA LEU A 43 -1.36 8.87 -5.88
C LEU A 43 -2.69 9.13 -6.60
N THR A 44 -3.82 8.82 -5.94
CA THR A 44 -5.17 9.06 -6.47
C THR A 44 -5.45 10.54 -6.70
N LEU A 45 -4.99 11.40 -5.79
CA LEU A 45 -5.15 12.85 -5.93
C LEU A 45 -4.26 13.44 -7.03
N LEU A 46 -3.07 12.86 -7.23
CA LEU A 46 -2.04 13.31 -8.17
C LEU A 46 -2.25 12.82 -9.62
N VAL A 47 -2.62 11.55 -9.82
CA VAL A 47 -2.64 10.88 -11.13
C VAL A 47 -4.04 10.90 -11.74
N ARG A 48 -4.16 11.46 -12.94
CA ARG A 48 -5.42 11.50 -13.72
C ARG A 48 -5.15 11.26 -15.21
N PRO A 49 -6.12 10.71 -15.98
CA PRO A 49 -7.43 10.20 -15.56
C PRO A 49 -7.35 8.82 -14.87
N ALA A 50 -8.48 8.30 -14.42
CA ALA A 50 -8.59 7.06 -13.64
C ALA A 50 -7.88 5.85 -14.28
N LEU A 51 -7.88 5.74 -15.61
CA LEU A 51 -7.17 4.66 -16.30
C LEU A 51 -5.65 4.69 -16.06
N ARG A 52 -5.04 5.88 -15.98
CA ARG A 52 -3.60 6.02 -15.66
C ARG A 52 -3.33 5.67 -14.20
N LEU A 53 -4.25 6.04 -13.31
CA LEU A 53 -4.18 5.68 -11.89
C LEU A 53 -4.25 4.17 -11.72
N ALA A 54 -5.21 3.50 -12.36
CA ALA A 54 -5.32 2.04 -12.34
C ALA A 54 -4.01 1.38 -12.78
N GLY A 55 -3.44 1.80 -13.91
CA GLY A 55 -2.14 1.28 -14.35
C GLY A 55 -0.99 1.55 -13.36
N ALA A 56 -1.02 2.66 -12.62
CA ALA A 56 -0.02 2.94 -11.58
C ALA A 56 -0.22 2.05 -10.34
N LEU A 57 -1.46 1.81 -9.92
CA LEU A 57 -1.79 0.88 -8.83
C LEU A 57 -1.39 -0.55 -9.19
N THR A 58 -1.70 -1.01 -10.40
CA THR A 58 -1.27 -2.32 -10.88
C THR A 58 0.26 -2.43 -10.96
N ALA A 59 0.96 -1.37 -11.38
CA ALA A 59 2.43 -1.34 -11.37
C ALA A 59 3.01 -1.43 -9.95
N PHE A 60 2.37 -0.80 -8.96
CA PHE A 60 2.70 -0.98 -7.55
C PHE A 60 2.51 -2.44 -7.13
N THR A 61 1.36 -3.04 -7.39
CA THR A 61 1.05 -4.42 -7.00
C THR A 61 2.01 -5.42 -7.64
N ALA A 62 2.33 -5.25 -8.92
CA ALA A 62 3.27 -6.12 -9.62
C ALA A 62 4.68 -6.05 -8.99
N ALA A 63 5.16 -4.85 -8.69
CA ALA A 63 6.45 -4.65 -8.05
C ALA A 63 6.47 -5.17 -6.59
N HIS A 64 5.39 -4.93 -5.85
CA HIS A 64 5.18 -5.45 -4.51
C HIS A 64 5.19 -6.98 -4.49
N SER A 65 4.48 -7.60 -5.44
CA SER A 65 4.44 -9.06 -5.61
C SER A 65 5.84 -9.62 -5.81
N LEU A 66 6.66 -8.94 -6.63
CA LEU A 66 8.02 -9.37 -6.91
C LEU A 66 8.89 -9.37 -5.65
N THR A 67 8.91 -8.28 -4.87
CA THR A 67 9.75 -8.23 -3.66
C THR A 67 9.26 -9.16 -2.57
N LEU A 68 7.93 -9.32 -2.43
CA LEU A 68 7.35 -10.27 -1.50
C LEU A 68 7.70 -11.71 -1.86
N ALA A 69 7.64 -12.08 -3.15
CA ALA A 69 8.04 -13.40 -3.63
C ALA A 69 9.53 -13.67 -3.40
N LEU A 70 10.39 -12.69 -3.71
CA LEU A 70 11.83 -12.80 -3.46
C LEU A 70 12.14 -13.00 -1.97
N ALA A 71 11.45 -12.28 -1.09
CA ALA A 71 11.62 -12.43 0.35
C ALA A 71 11.08 -13.78 0.86
N ALA A 72 9.90 -14.21 0.39
CA ALA A 72 9.30 -15.49 0.76
C ALA A 72 10.15 -16.70 0.31
N LEU A 73 10.88 -16.57 -0.79
CA LEU A 73 11.83 -17.59 -1.27
C LEU A 73 13.20 -17.53 -0.56
N GLY A 74 13.40 -16.59 0.37
CA GLY A 74 14.68 -16.37 1.05
C GLY A 74 15.77 -15.79 0.14
N LEU A 75 15.42 -15.28 -1.04
CA LEU A 75 16.36 -14.70 -2.00
C LEU A 75 16.70 -13.24 -1.69
N LEU A 76 15.86 -12.57 -0.91
CA LEU A 76 16.06 -11.18 -0.49
C LEU A 76 15.73 -11.02 0.99
N ALA A 77 16.73 -10.68 1.80
CA ALA A 77 16.56 -10.37 3.21
C ALA A 77 17.23 -9.03 3.52
N LEU A 78 16.44 -8.06 3.96
CA LEU A 78 16.91 -6.74 4.35
C LEU A 78 16.38 -6.39 5.74
N PRO A 79 17.16 -5.63 6.54
CA PRO A 79 16.70 -5.18 7.84
C PRO A 79 15.46 -4.28 7.69
N GLN A 80 14.44 -4.50 8.52
CA GLN A 80 13.17 -3.76 8.46
C GLN A 80 13.32 -2.24 8.68
N PRO A 81 14.11 -1.73 9.66
CA PRO A 81 14.09 -0.30 9.96
C PRO A 81 14.49 0.59 8.76
N PRO A 82 15.57 0.31 7.99
CA PRO A 82 15.88 1.06 6.77
C PRO A 82 14.76 1.02 5.71
N VAL A 83 14.08 -0.11 5.57
CA VAL A 83 12.99 -0.28 4.61
C VAL A 83 11.81 0.60 4.98
N GLU A 84 11.40 0.57 6.24
CA GLU A 84 10.32 1.41 6.75
C GLU A 84 10.65 2.90 6.61
N ALA A 85 11.90 3.31 6.89
CA ALA A 85 12.32 4.70 6.71
C ALA A 85 12.22 5.13 5.24
N CYS A 86 12.63 4.28 4.30
CA CYS A 86 12.49 4.51 2.86
C CYS A 86 11.02 4.60 2.42
N ILE A 87 10.14 3.77 2.98
CA ILE A 87 8.68 3.87 2.75
C ILE A 87 8.17 5.25 3.19
N ALA A 88 8.54 5.72 4.38
CA ALA A 88 8.11 7.04 4.86
C ALA A 88 8.66 8.18 3.98
N VAL A 89 9.92 8.09 3.55
CA VAL A 89 10.52 9.06 2.61
C VAL A 89 9.78 9.09 1.27
N SER A 90 9.32 7.94 0.77
CA SER A 90 8.54 7.88 -0.47
C SER A 90 7.24 8.69 -0.38
N LEU A 91 6.60 8.73 0.80
CA LEU A 91 5.41 9.55 1.04
C LEU A 91 5.73 11.05 1.06
N ILE A 92 6.92 11.46 1.52
CA ILE A 92 7.38 12.86 1.43
C ILE A 92 7.49 13.30 -0.03
N LEU A 93 8.06 12.45 -0.89
CA LEU A 93 8.17 12.74 -2.32
C LEU A 93 6.79 12.87 -2.97
N LEU A 94 5.84 12.01 -2.59
CA LEU A 94 4.47 12.07 -3.05
C LEU A 94 3.75 13.34 -2.56
N ALA A 95 3.94 13.72 -1.29
CA ALA A 95 3.41 14.96 -0.73
C ALA A 95 3.94 16.21 -1.46
N ARG A 96 5.24 16.22 -1.79
CA ARG A 96 5.86 17.30 -2.56
C ARG A 96 5.26 17.42 -3.96
N ALA A 97 5.13 16.29 -4.66
CA ALA A 97 4.54 16.26 -5.99
C ALA A 97 3.08 16.77 -5.95
N LEU A 98 2.32 16.39 -4.92
CA LEU A 98 0.96 16.85 -4.71
C LEU A 98 0.88 18.36 -4.39
N ALA A 99 1.78 18.87 -3.55
CA ALA A 99 1.84 20.29 -3.18
C ALA A 99 2.14 21.21 -4.38
N ARG A 100 2.92 20.70 -5.35
CA ARG A 100 3.32 21.44 -6.55
C ARG A 100 2.41 21.19 -7.76
N ASP A 101 1.38 20.35 -7.62
CA ASP A 101 0.53 19.85 -8.72
C ASP A 101 1.40 19.30 -9.88
N GLU A 102 2.51 18.61 -9.55
CA GLU A 102 3.45 18.00 -10.51
C GLU A 102 2.83 16.75 -11.12
N ARG A 103 1.91 16.92 -12.07
CA ARG A 103 1.18 15.79 -12.68
C ARG A 103 2.10 14.97 -13.57
N PRO A 104 2.43 13.72 -13.18
CA PRO A 104 3.34 12.91 -13.95
C PRO A 104 2.70 12.40 -15.25
N SER A 105 3.53 12.14 -16.26
CA SER A 105 3.13 11.32 -17.41
C SER A 105 2.78 9.90 -16.95
N ALA A 106 2.04 9.14 -17.77
CA ALA A 106 1.64 7.76 -17.41
C ALA A 106 2.85 6.90 -17.01
N GLY A 107 3.90 6.88 -17.84
CA GLY A 107 5.11 6.12 -17.55
C GLY A 107 5.85 6.59 -16.29
N ALA A 108 5.85 7.90 -15.99
CA ALA A 108 6.44 8.41 -14.76
C ALA A 108 5.64 7.99 -13.51
N ALA A 109 4.31 8.02 -13.59
CA ALA A 109 3.44 7.53 -12.52
C ALA A 109 3.67 6.04 -12.25
N TRP A 110 3.78 5.22 -13.31
CA TRP A 110 4.00 3.78 -13.19
C TRP A 110 5.36 3.46 -12.58
N ARG A 111 6.42 4.19 -12.98
CA ARG A 111 7.75 4.03 -12.37
C ARG A 111 7.77 4.44 -10.91
N LEU A 112 7.13 5.57 -10.57
CA LEU A 112 7.03 6.03 -9.19
C LEU A 112 6.30 4.98 -8.33
N ALA A 113 5.15 4.52 -8.80
CA ALA A 113 4.33 3.56 -8.08
C ALA A 113 4.99 2.18 -7.98
N GLY A 114 5.61 1.70 -9.05
CA GLY A 114 6.40 0.46 -9.04
C GLY A 114 7.58 0.54 -8.08
N ALA A 115 8.35 1.65 -8.08
CA ALA A 115 9.46 1.83 -7.13
C ALA A 115 8.97 1.83 -5.66
N CYS A 116 7.82 2.44 -5.39
CA CYS A 116 7.21 2.37 -4.06
C CYS A 116 6.73 0.95 -3.74
N GLY A 117 6.16 0.23 -4.71
CA GLY A 117 5.71 -1.15 -4.55
C GLY A 117 6.84 -2.10 -4.15
N LEU A 118 8.03 -1.95 -4.76
CA LEU A 118 9.21 -2.72 -4.36
C LEU A 118 9.51 -2.55 -2.85
N LEU A 119 9.52 -1.30 -2.37
CA LEU A 119 9.80 -0.97 -0.97
C LEU A 119 8.72 -1.51 -0.03
N HIS A 120 7.44 -1.34 -0.38
CA HIS A 120 6.33 -1.76 0.47
C HIS A 120 6.25 -3.29 0.59
N GLY A 121 6.52 -4.03 -0.49
CA GLY A 121 6.55 -5.50 -0.45
C GLY A 121 7.63 -6.05 0.49
N LEU A 122 8.74 -5.32 0.62
CA LEU A 122 9.79 -5.65 1.57
C LEU A 122 9.41 -5.28 3.02
N GLY A 123 8.65 -4.19 3.21
CA GLY A 123 8.11 -3.80 4.51
C GLY A 123 7.12 -4.82 5.08
N PHE A 124 6.40 -5.56 4.22
CA PHE A 124 5.50 -6.63 4.65
C PHE A 124 6.17 -8.00 4.80
N ALA A 125 7.37 -8.18 4.25
CA ALA A 125 8.04 -9.49 4.19
C ALA A 125 8.21 -10.16 5.57
N GLY A 126 8.51 -9.38 6.63
CA GLY A 126 8.63 -9.91 7.99
C GLY A 126 7.32 -10.48 8.52
N ALA A 127 6.21 -9.73 8.38
CA ALA A 127 4.88 -10.18 8.78
C ALA A 127 4.43 -11.41 8.00
N LEU A 128 4.72 -11.48 6.68
CA LEU A 128 4.41 -12.68 5.90
C LEU A 128 5.24 -13.89 6.34
N ALA A 129 6.48 -13.70 6.77
CA ALA A 129 7.31 -14.78 7.31
C ALA A 129 6.73 -15.34 8.62
N GLU A 130 6.12 -14.49 9.46
CA GLU A 130 5.43 -14.91 10.69
C GLU A 130 4.10 -15.63 10.42
N ILE A 131 3.30 -15.13 9.46
CA ILE A 131 2.06 -15.77 9.02
C ILE A 131 2.34 -17.12 8.34
N GLY A 132 3.45 -17.19 7.60
CA GLY A 132 3.85 -18.34 6.82
C GLY A 132 3.09 -18.49 5.51
N LEU A 133 3.58 -19.39 4.65
CA LEU A 133 2.94 -19.82 3.41
C LEU A 133 2.61 -21.31 3.49
N PRO A 134 1.47 -21.75 2.93
CA PRO A 134 1.10 -23.16 2.93
C PRO A 134 2.14 -24.00 2.17
N PRO A 135 2.61 -25.12 2.74
CA PRO A 135 3.57 -26.01 2.06
C PRO A 135 3.03 -26.47 0.71
N GLY A 136 3.82 -26.35 -0.35
CA GLY A 136 3.43 -26.74 -1.71
C GLY A 136 2.44 -25.80 -2.42
N ALA A 137 1.93 -24.75 -1.76
CA ALA A 137 0.95 -23.82 -2.31
C ALA A 137 1.36 -22.33 -2.17
N ALA A 138 2.66 -22.06 -2.07
CA ALA A 138 3.21 -20.71 -1.91
C ALA A 138 2.85 -19.78 -3.08
N VAL A 139 3.04 -20.22 -4.34
CA VAL A 139 2.72 -19.44 -5.54
C VAL A 139 1.24 -19.06 -5.58
N PRO A 140 0.28 -20.01 -5.49
CA PRO A 140 -1.13 -19.63 -5.45
C PRO A 140 -1.46 -18.70 -4.28
N ALA A 141 -0.90 -18.93 -3.09
CA ALA A 141 -1.17 -18.08 -1.92
C ALA A 141 -0.70 -16.63 -2.15
N LEU A 142 0.49 -16.44 -2.73
CA LEU A 142 1.01 -15.13 -3.12
C LEU A 142 0.15 -14.47 -4.21
N LEU A 143 -0.34 -15.24 -5.19
CA LEU A 143 -1.25 -14.71 -6.21
C LEU A 143 -2.58 -14.24 -5.61
N ALA A 144 -3.19 -15.04 -4.72
CA ALA A 144 -4.43 -14.66 -4.04
C ALA A 144 -4.23 -13.43 -3.14
N PHE A 145 -3.11 -13.39 -2.39
CA PHE A 145 -2.74 -12.24 -1.58
C PHE A 145 -2.61 -10.97 -2.42
N ASN A 146 -1.84 -10.99 -3.52
CA ASN A 146 -1.66 -9.81 -4.36
C ASN A 146 -2.93 -9.42 -5.13
N ALA A 147 -3.82 -10.37 -5.45
CA ALA A 147 -5.16 -10.05 -5.94
C ALA A 147 -5.98 -9.29 -4.88
N GLY A 148 -5.86 -9.69 -3.61
CA GLY A 148 -6.42 -8.95 -2.47
C GLY A 148 -5.82 -7.55 -2.33
N VAL A 149 -4.51 -7.40 -2.50
CA VAL A 149 -3.81 -6.10 -2.50
C VAL A 149 -4.38 -5.17 -3.58
N GLU A 150 -4.45 -5.62 -4.84
CA GLU A 150 -5.02 -4.83 -5.94
C GLU A 150 -6.46 -4.39 -5.60
N LEU A 151 -7.29 -5.32 -5.10
CA LEU A 151 -8.67 -5.04 -4.70
C LEU A 151 -8.73 -3.98 -3.59
N GLY A 152 -7.91 -4.13 -2.53
CA GLY A 152 -7.83 -3.17 -1.43
C GLY A 152 -7.42 -1.78 -1.90
N GLN A 153 -6.45 -1.69 -2.82
CA GLN A 153 -6.01 -0.42 -3.39
C GLN A 153 -7.09 0.25 -4.23
N LEU A 154 -7.80 -0.52 -5.07
CA LEU A 154 -8.90 0.00 -5.88
C LEU A 154 -10.07 0.49 -5.01
N LEU A 155 -10.42 -0.26 -3.95
CA LEU A 155 -11.44 0.16 -2.98
C LEU A 155 -11.04 1.47 -2.29
N ALA A 156 -9.82 1.57 -1.78
CA ALA A 156 -9.30 2.79 -1.17
C ALA A 156 -9.30 3.97 -2.15
N ALA A 157 -8.90 3.75 -3.41
CA ALA A 157 -8.91 4.78 -4.44
C ALA A 157 -10.32 5.30 -4.74
N VAL A 158 -11.33 4.41 -4.82
CA VAL A 158 -12.74 4.81 -5.00
C VAL A 158 -13.21 5.69 -3.85
N VAL A 159 -12.92 5.30 -2.61
CA VAL A 159 -13.26 6.11 -1.42
C VAL A 159 -12.58 7.48 -1.48
N VAL A 160 -11.30 7.54 -1.79
CA VAL A 160 -10.56 8.81 -1.91
C VAL A 160 -11.15 9.69 -3.02
N LEU A 161 -11.52 9.13 -4.17
CA LEU A 161 -12.15 9.87 -5.26
C LEU A 161 -13.51 10.44 -4.84
N ALA A 162 -14.32 9.66 -4.12
CA ALA A 162 -15.61 10.10 -3.59
C ALA A 162 -15.45 11.25 -2.58
N LEU A 163 -14.53 11.10 -1.61
CA LEU A 163 -14.21 12.16 -0.64
C LEU A 163 -13.67 13.42 -1.34
N ALA A 164 -12.81 13.26 -2.34
CA ALA A 164 -12.28 14.38 -3.11
C ALA A 164 -13.38 15.08 -3.93
N ALA A 165 -14.35 14.34 -4.46
CA ALA A 165 -15.50 14.92 -5.14
C ALA A 165 -16.40 15.72 -4.19
N LEU A 166 -16.71 15.14 -3.02
CA LEU A 166 -17.50 15.80 -1.99
C LEU A 166 -16.82 17.07 -1.46
N ALA A 167 -15.52 16.99 -1.17
CA ALA A 167 -14.72 18.14 -0.76
C ALA A 167 -14.68 19.22 -1.85
N ARG A 168 -14.54 18.85 -3.13
CA ARG A 168 -14.61 19.83 -4.24
C ARG A 168 -15.97 20.51 -4.32
N ALA A 169 -17.06 19.77 -4.13
CA ALA A 169 -18.42 20.31 -4.13
C ALA A 169 -18.63 21.27 -2.95
N ALA A 170 -18.24 20.87 -1.74
CA ALA A 170 -18.32 21.71 -0.54
C ALA A 170 -17.47 22.98 -0.68
N LEU A 171 -16.24 22.88 -1.18
CA LEU A 171 -15.36 24.04 -1.37
C LEU A 171 -15.83 24.97 -2.49
N ALA A 172 -16.72 24.52 -3.40
CA ALA A 172 -17.21 25.35 -4.49
C ALA A 172 -18.11 26.51 -4.03
N VAL A 173 -18.75 26.38 -2.86
CA VAL A 173 -19.60 27.44 -2.28
C VAL A 173 -18.78 28.55 -1.60
N LEU A 174 -17.50 28.30 -1.33
CA LEU A 174 -16.63 29.24 -0.63
C LEU A 174 -15.98 30.24 -1.59
N PRO A 175 -15.72 31.48 -1.14
CA PRO A 175 -14.99 32.46 -1.95
C PRO A 175 -13.56 31.99 -2.23
N ALA A 176 -13.03 32.35 -3.40
CA ALA A 176 -11.73 31.86 -3.91
C ALA A 176 -10.56 32.05 -2.92
N ARG A 177 -10.56 33.17 -2.19
CA ARG A 177 -9.58 33.52 -1.13
C ARG A 177 -9.51 32.49 0.00
N VAL A 178 -10.64 31.86 0.36
CA VAL A 178 -10.69 30.79 1.38
C VAL A 178 -10.40 29.44 0.74
N ARG A 179 -10.91 29.18 -0.47
CA ARG A 179 -10.74 27.90 -1.17
C ARG A 179 -9.28 27.60 -1.55
N ALA A 180 -8.51 28.61 -1.95
CA ALA A 180 -7.14 28.43 -2.43
C ALA A 180 -6.21 27.75 -1.41
N PRO A 181 -6.09 28.23 -0.15
CA PRO A 181 -5.26 27.55 0.86
C PRO A 181 -5.79 26.17 1.23
N LEU A 182 -7.12 25.96 1.26
CA LEU A 182 -7.72 24.67 1.61
C LEU A 182 -7.37 23.55 0.63
N ARG A 183 -7.05 23.88 -0.63
CA ARG A 183 -6.59 22.89 -1.63
C ARG A 183 -5.21 22.31 -1.32
N ALA A 184 -4.39 23.01 -0.53
CA ALA A 184 -3.06 22.53 -0.13
C ALA A 184 -3.12 21.55 1.06
N LEU A 185 -4.24 21.49 1.80
CA LEU A 185 -4.36 20.67 3.01
C LEU A 185 -4.01 19.19 2.81
N PRO A 186 -4.45 18.50 1.74
CA PRO A 186 -4.10 17.08 1.56
C PRO A 186 -2.59 16.87 1.45
N ALA A 187 -1.89 17.75 0.73
CA ALA A 187 -0.44 17.67 0.57
C ALA A 187 0.30 17.99 1.87
N LEU A 188 -0.16 19.01 2.60
CA LEU A 188 0.41 19.38 3.91
C LEU A 188 0.20 18.29 4.95
N ALA A 189 -1.00 17.69 5.01
CA ALA A 189 -1.31 16.60 5.93
C ALA A 189 -0.47 15.36 5.63
N LEU A 190 -0.43 14.93 4.36
CA LEU A 190 0.41 13.81 3.92
C LEU A 190 1.89 14.06 4.24
N GLY A 191 2.40 15.26 3.93
CA GLY A 191 3.79 15.64 4.17
C GLY A 191 4.15 15.69 5.66
N ALA A 192 3.27 16.24 6.50
CA ALA A 192 3.50 16.31 7.94
C ALA A 192 3.58 14.92 8.57
N VAL A 193 2.63 14.03 8.23
CA VAL A 193 2.64 12.64 8.70
C VAL A 193 3.89 11.90 8.20
N ALA A 194 4.22 12.04 6.91
CA ALA A 194 5.38 11.38 6.32
C ALA A 194 6.69 11.82 6.99
N VAL A 195 6.88 13.11 7.24
CA VAL A 195 8.06 13.64 7.94
C VAL A 195 8.13 13.12 9.37
N ALA A 196 7.03 13.14 10.12
CA ALA A 196 7.00 12.63 11.48
C ALA A 196 7.37 11.14 11.54
N TRP A 197 6.85 10.33 10.62
CA TRP A 197 7.19 8.91 10.53
C TRP A 197 8.62 8.66 10.09
N THR A 198 9.15 9.44 9.14
CA THR A 198 10.57 9.34 8.76
C THR A 198 11.47 9.60 9.96
N LEU A 199 11.20 10.66 10.74
CA LEU A 199 11.98 10.96 11.93
C LEU A 199 11.88 9.84 12.97
N GLY A 200 10.67 9.37 13.27
CA GLY A 200 10.47 8.27 14.21
C GLY A 200 11.22 6.99 13.82
N ARG A 201 11.14 6.61 12.53
CA ARG A 201 11.79 5.40 12.00
C ARG A 201 13.32 5.52 11.98
N VAL A 202 13.86 6.70 11.63
CA VAL A 202 15.31 6.93 11.65
C VAL A 202 15.86 6.97 13.07
N LEU A 203 15.15 7.59 14.02
CA LEU A 203 15.56 7.62 15.43
C LEU A 203 15.52 6.21 16.07
N ALA A 204 14.59 5.36 15.63
CA ALA A 204 14.52 3.97 16.07
C ALA A 204 15.77 3.15 15.71
N PHE A 205 16.59 3.57 14.73
CA PHE A 205 17.83 2.84 14.39
C PHE A 205 18.84 2.84 15.53
N TRP A 206 18.80 3.89 16.35
CA TRP A 206 19.77 4.15 17.42
C TRP A 206 19.19 3.86 18.81
N SER A 207 17.91 3.48 18.87
CA SER A 207 17.24 3.13 20.11
C SER A 207 17.47 1.63 20.37
N PRO A 208 18.15 1.23 21.45
CA PRO A 208 18.23 -0.18 21.82
C PRO A 208 16.82 -0.70 22.10
N ALA A 209 16.48 -1.82 21.47
CA ALA A 209 15.24 -2.56 21.73
C ALA A 209 15.21 -3.10 23.17
#